data_AF-A0A7W7N7N8-F1
#
_entry.id   AF-A0A7W7N7N8-F1
#
_cell.length_a   1.000
_cell.length_b   1.000
_cell.length_c   1.000
_cell.angle_alpha   90.00
_cell.angle_beta   90.00
_cell.angle_gamma   90.00
#
_symmetry.space_group_name_H-M   'P 1'
#
loop_
_entity.id
_entity.type
_entity.pdbx_description
1 polymer ?
#
loop_
_entity_poly.entity_id
_entity_poly.type
_entity_poly.pdbx_seq_one_letter_code
_entity_poly.pdbx_strand_id
1 'polypeptide(L)'
;MDPYLVVQLVLISIGATSAMTWFSYFVSKKFLKLYKEPVLLCTVFTELEVDLSPGSKRKLGWLFHYLIGFLFVVGYHVVWVRNILSISLLSALILGIISGVIGIISWMFLFKITHYQTPIDYLGFYIQLFFAHIIFALVATLLYFITMLLVIITKEYIT
;
A
#
# COMPACT_ATOMS: atom_id res chain seq x y z
N MET A 1 -1.34 -22.88 -6.81
CA MET A 1 -2.25 -21.80 -6.38
C MET A 1 -3.39 -21.74 -7.37
N ASP A 2 -4.62 -21.54 -6.89
CA ASP A 2 -5.77 -21.28 -7.75
C ASP A 2 -5.46 -20.00 -8.60
N PRO A 3 -5.48 -20.06 -9.95
CA PRO A 3 -5.21 -18.88 -10.78
C PRO A 3 -6.17 -17.72 -10.49
N TYR A 4 -7.42 -18.02 -10.08
CA TYR A 4 -8.38 -17.00 -9.67
C TYR A 4 -7.91 -16.23 -8.43
N LEU A 5 -7.23 -16.90 -7.49
CA LEU A 5 -6.68 -16.28 -6.29
C LEU A 5 -5.56 -15.29 -6.63
N VAL A 6 -4.62 -15.67 -7.52
CA VAL A 6 -3.52 -14.77 -7.91
C VAL A 6 -4.08 -13.49 -8.54
N VAL A 7 -5.00 -13.63 -9.50
CA VAL A 7 -5.65 -12.50 -10.16
C VAL A 7 -6.41 -11.64 -9.15
N GLN A 8 -7.15 -12.26 -8.24
CA GLN A 8 -7.86 -11.57 -7.16
C GLN A 8 -6.92 -10.70 -6.31
N LEU A 9 -5.82 -11.26 -5.80
CA LEU A 9 -4.89 -10.53 -4.94
C LEU A 9 -4.21 -9.38 -5.69
N VAL A 10 -3.89 -9.55 -6.97
CA VAL A 10 -3.33 -8.49 -7.82
C VAL A 10 -4.34 -7.36 -8.00
N LEU A 11 -5.59 -7.65 -8.32
CA LEU A 11 -6.64 -6.63 -8.50
C LEU A 11 -6.90 -5.84 -7.20
N ILE A 12 -6.98 -6.55 -6.08
CA ILE A 12 -7.16 -5.93 -4.75
C ILE A 12 -5.98 -5.02 -4.44
N SER A 13 -4.75 -5.48 -4.68
CA SER A 13 -3.53 -4.69 -4.46
C SER A 13 -3.52 -3.42 -5.30
N ILE A 14 -3.81 -3.52 -6.61
CA ILE A 14 -3.86 -2.35 -7.49
C ILE A 14 -4.91 -1.35 -6.99
N GLY A 15 -6.12 -1.81 -6.67
CA GLY A 15 -7.21 -0.95 -6.22
C GLY A 15 -6.91 -0.26 -4.89
N ALA A 16 -6.47 -1.03 -3.88
CA ALA A 16 -6.17 -0.50 -2.55
C ALA A 16 -4.96 0.45 -2.57
N THR A 17 -3.87 0.09 -3.26
CA THR A 17 -2.69 0.95 -3.41
C THR A 17 -3.04 2.23 -4.16
N SER A 18 -3.87 2.16 -5.20
CA SER A 18 -4.34 3.35 -5.91
C SER A 18 -5.15 4.28 -5.01
N ALA A 19 -6.05 3.73 -4.19
CA ALA A 19 -6.89 4.51 -3.28
C ALA A 19 -6.08 5.26 -2.23
N MET A 20 -5.11 4.59 -1.58
CA MET A 20 -4.23 5.27 -0.62
C MET A 20 -3.34 6.31 -1.32
N THR A 21 -2.84 6.02 -2.51
CA THR A 21 -2.00 6.96 -3.27
C THR A 21 -2.80 8.20 -3.64
N TRP A 22 -4.05 8.03 -4.06
CA TRP A 22 -4.92 9.15 -4.37
C TRP A 22 -5.16 10.03 -3.14
N PHE A 23 -5.38 9.43 -1.97
CA PHE A 23 -5.45 10.15 -0.70
C PHE A 23 -4.16 10.94 -0.41
N SER A 24 -2.98 10.31 -0.51
CA SER A 24 -1.70 10.98 -0.25
C SER A 24 -1.44 12.14 -1.22
N TYR A 25 -1.87 12.00 -2.49
CA TYR A 25 -1.79 13.09 -3.48
C TYR A 25 -2.74 14.24 -3.15
N PHE A 26 -3.97 13.93 -2.71
CA PHE A 26 -4.93 14.93 -2.27
C PHE A 26 -4.40 15.74 -1.08
N VAL A 27 -3.91 15.05 -0.03
CA VAL A 27 -3.33 15.69 1.15
C VAL A 27 -2.09 16.50 0.77
N SER A 28 -1.20 15.95 -0.07
CA SER A 28 -0.02 16.68 -0.58
C SER A 28 -0.39 17.99 -1.26
N LYS A 29 -1.42 17.99 -2.12
CA LYS A 29 -1.89 19.18 -2.82
C LYS A 29 -2.52 20.19 -1.86
N LYS A 30 -3.32 19.73 -0.89
CA LYS A 30 -4.02 20.60 0.07
C LYS A 30 -3.05 21.33 1.00
N PHE A 31 -2.00 20.65 1.46
CA PHE A 31 -1.04 21.21 2.42
C PHE A 31 0.24 21.74 1.77
N LEU A 32 0.39 21.61 0.45
CA LEU A 32 1.61 21.97 -0.31
C LEU A 32 2.87 21.28 0.25
N LYS A 33 2.73 20.01 0.61
CA LYS A 33 3.80 19.16 1.17
C LYS A 33 4.01 17.93 0.31
N LEU A 34 5.23 17.39 0.31
CA LEU A 34 5.55 16.16 -0.41
C LEU A 34 5.20 14.93 0.44
N TYR A 35 4.00 14.39 0.26
CA TYR A 35 3.57 13.15 0.93
C TYR A 35 3.38 11.98 -0.04
N LYS A 36 3.80 12.14 -1.29
CA LYS A 36 3.61 11.16 -2.36
C LYS A 36 4.65 10.04 -2.25
N GLU A 37 4.26 8.90 -1.69
CA GLU A 37 5.11 7.74 -1.43
C GLU A 37 5.94 7.26 -2.64
N PRO A 38 5.37 7.07 -3.85
CA PRO A 38 6.17 6.64 -5.01
C PRO A 38 7.20 7.68 -5.46
N VAL A 39 6.96 8.96 -5.17
CA VAL A 39 7.91 10.04 -5.46
C VAL A 39 9.03 10.05 -4.43
N LEU A 40 8.71 9.87 -3.15
CA LEU A 40 9.70 9.75 -2.09
C LEU A 40 10.62 8.54 -2.30
N LEU A 41 10.09 7.41 -2.78
CA LEU A 41 10.90 6.24 -3.15
C LEU A 41 11.87 6.54 -4.29
N CYS A 42 11.46 7.36 -5.27
CA CYS A 42 12.38 7.82 -6.33
C CYS A 42 13.55 8.63 -5.74
N THR A 43 13.28 9.49 -4.75
CA THR A 43 14.33 10.23 -4.06
C THR A 43 15.24 9.31 -3.26
N VAL A 44 14.69 8.29 -2.57
CA VAL A 44 15.49 7.25 -1.90
C VAL A 44 16.48 6.58 -2.86
N PHE A 45 16.05 6.18 -4.06
CA PHE A 45 16.97 5.62 -5.07
C PHE A 45 17.97 6.64 -5.63
N THR A 46 17.69 7.94 -5.48
CA THR A 46 18.61 9.01 -5.85
C THR A 46 19.69 9.15 -4.79
N GLU A 47 19.31 9.20 -3.52
CA GLU A 47 20.23 9.28 -2.37
C GLU A 47 21.09 8.03 -2.20
N LEU A 48 20.59 6.84 -2.59
CA LEU A 48 21.36 5.59 -2.60
C LEU A 48 22.31 5.46 -3.81
N GLU A 49 22.45 6.50 -4.63
CA GLU A 49 23.33 6.54 -5.80
C GLU A 49 23.13 5.36 -6.78
N VAL A 50 21.91 4.82 -6.87
CA VAL A 50 21.61 3.72 -7.80
C VAL A 50 21.90 4.17 -9.23
N ASP A 51 22.73 3.44 -9.97
CA ASP A 51 23.13 3.77 -11.35
C ASP A 51 22.00 3.50 -12.35
N LEU A 52 21.04 4.43 -12.38
CA LEU A 52 19.87 4.40 -13.24
C LEU A 52 19.50 5.83 -13.64
N SER A 53 18.93 5.98 -14.84
CA SER A 53 18.37 7.27 -15.26
C SER A 53 17.29 7.77 -14.29
N PRO A 54 17.07 9.09 -14.16
CA PRO A 54 15.99 9.64 -13.32
C PRO A 54 14.60 9.10 -13.69
N GLY A 55 14.36 8.84 -14.98
CA GLY A 55 13.13 8.20 -15.46
C GLY A 55 12.97 6.77 -14.96
N SER A 56 14.05 5.99 -14.94
CA SER A 56 14.07 4.62 -14.42
C SER A 56 13.87 4.60 -12.91
N LYS A 57 14.53 5.49 -12.14
CA LYS A 57 14.33 5.61 -10.68
C LYS A 57 12.86 5.93 -10.33
N ARG A 58 12.23 6.81 -11.11
CA ARG A 58 10.79 7.11 -10.95
C ARG A 58 9.91 5.88 -11.20
N LYS A 59 10.16 5.15 -12.29
CA LYS A 59 9.43 3.90 -12.57
C LYS A 59 9.64 2.88 -11.44
N LEU A 60 10.86 2.80 -10.92
CA LEU A 60 11.20 1.91 -9.82
C LEU A 60 10.46 2.29 -8.53
N GLY A 61 10.37 3.58 -8.19
CA GLY A 61 9.58 4.05 -7.05
C GLY A 61 8.12 3.65 -7.13
N TRP A 62 7.49 3.78 -8.30
CA TRP A 62 6.14 3.28 -8.54
C TRP A 62 6.03 1.75 -8.45
N LEU A 63 6.97 1.03 -9.06
CA LEU A 63 6.99 -0.43 -9.02
C LEU A 63 7.09 -0.95 -7.58
N PHE A 64 8.01 -0.42 -6.79
CA PHE A 64 8.17 -0.79 -5.38
C PHE A 64 6.93 -0.42 -4.56
N HIS A 65 6.28 0.72 -4.82
CA HIS A 65 5.06 1.10 -4.13
C HIS A 65 3.93 0.07 -4.33
N TYR A 66 3.67 -0.34 -5.56
CA TYR A 66 2.68 -1.39 -5.85
C TYR A 66 3.11 -2.77 -5.37
N LEU A 67 4.40 -3.09 -5.42
CA LEU A 67 4.92 -4.35 -4.90
C LEU A 67 4.73 -4.45 -3.37
N ILE A 68 5.03 -3.37 -2.62
CA ILE A 68 4.81 -3.31 -1.18
C ILE A 68 3.32 -3.42 -0.87
N GLY A 69 2.46 -2.72 -1.63
CA GLY A 69 1.02 -2.87 -1.54
C GLY A 69 0.56 -4.32 -1.73
N PHE A 70 1.13 -5.02 -2.72
CA PHE A 70 0.83 -6.43 -2.97
C PHE A 70 1.24 -7.31 -1.78
N LEU A 71 2.42 -7.08 -1.18
CA LEU A 71 2.87 -7.80 0.00
C LEU A 71 1.93 -7.61 1.20
N PHE A 72 1.40 -6.39 1.42
CA PHE A 72 0.39 -6.17 2.46
C PHE A 72 -0.91 -6.93 2.19
N VAL A 73 -1.41 -6.94 0.95
CA VAL A 73 -2.61 -7.71 0.59
C VAL A 73 -2.39 -9.21 0.79
N VAL A 74 -1.22 -9.74 0.42
CA VAL A 74 -0.84 -11.13 0.70
C VAL A 74 -0.86 -11.40 2.21
N GLY A 75 -0.31 -10.49 3.01
CA GLY A 75 -0.36 -10.58 4.47
C GLY A 75 -1.79 -10.64 5.01
N TYR A 76 -2.68 -9.78 4.50
CA TYR A 76 -4.10 -9.79 4.89
C TYR A 76 -4.80 -11.08 4.48
N HIS A 77 -4.53 -11.57 3.27
CA HIS A 77 -5.03 -12.85 2.82
C HIS A 77 -4.63 -13.99 3.76
N VAL A 78 -3.34 -14.05 4.17
CA VAL A 78 -2.86 -15.04 5.15
C VAL A 78 -3.62 -14.92 6.47
N VAL A 79 -3.84 -13.70 6.98
CA VAL A 79 -4.61 -13.46 8.21
C VAL A 79 -6.04 -14.01 8.09
N TRP A 80 -6.71 -13.77 6.96
CA TRP A 80 -8.09 -14.22 6.75
C TRP A 80 -8.20 -15.74 6.56
N VAL A 81 -7.35 -16.36 5.72
CA VAL A 81 -7.43 -17.82 5.49
C VAL A 81 -6.99 -18.65 6.69
N ARG A 82 -6.19 -18.07 7.60
CA ARG A 82 -5.82 -18.68 8.88
C ARG A 82 -6.85 -18.41 9.98
N ASN A 83 -7.95 -17.73 9.68
CA ASN A 83 -8.98 -17.33 10.65
C ASN A 83 -8.43 -16.54 11.86
N ILE A 84 -7.33 -15.80 11.66
CA ILE A 84 -6.76 -14.95 12.72
C ILE A 84 -7.66 -13.74 12.96
N LEU A 85 -8.20 -13.16 11.88
CA LEU A 85 -9.22 -12.13 11.91
C LEU A 85 -10.31 -12.45 10.87
N SER A 86 -11.54 -12.03 11.13
CA SER A 86 -12.64 -12.16 10.18
C SER A 86 -12.59 -11.08 9.09
N ILE A 87 -13.27 -11.28 7.97
CA ILE A 87 -13.44 -10.23 6.95
C ILE A 87 -14.53 -9.28 7.46
N SER A 88 -14.13 -8.22 8.15
CA SER A 88 -15.03 -7.27 8.80
C SER A 88 -14.42 -5.87 8.87
N LEU A 89 -15.27 -4.86 9.11
CA LEU A 89 -14.83 -3.47 9.29
C LEU A 89 -13.81 -3.33 10.43
N LEU A 90 -14.07 -3.99 11.57
CA LEU A 90 -13.14 -3.98 12.72
C LEU A 90 -11.77 -4.55 12.33
N SER A 91 -11.75 -5.65 11.60
CA SER A 91 -10.50 -6.28 11.15
C SER A 91 -9.76 -5.40 10.15
N ALA A 92 -10.48 -4.72 9.24
CA ALA A 92 -9.88 -3.74 8.34
C ALA A 92 -9.21 -2.58 9.11
N LEU A 93 -9.84 -2.07 10.17
CA LEU A 93 -9.25 -1.03 11.02
C LEU A 93 -8.00 -1.53 11.75
N ILE A 94 -8.04 -2.73 12.34
CA ILE A 94 -6.89 -3.35 13.01
C ILE A 94 -5.72 -3.52 12.02
N LEU A 95 -5.99 -4.09 10.85
CA LEU A 95 -4.98 -4.28 9.80
C LEU A 95 -4.44 -2.95 9.27
N GLY A 96 -5.30 -1.93 9.15
CA GLY A 96 -4.91 -0.57 8.77
C GLY A 96 -3.98 0.08 9.78
N ILE A 97 -4.27 -0.04 11.07
CA ILE A 97 -3.42 0.45 12.15
C ILE A 97 -2.06 -0.26 12.14
N ILE A 98 -2.06 -1.59 12.09
CA ILE A 98 -0.83 -2.39 12.09
C ILE A 98 0.04 -2.05 10.86
N SER A 99 -0.55 -2.05 9.67
CA SER A 99 0.18 -1.73 8.44
C SER A 99 0.64 -0.27 8.40
N GLY A 100 -0.15 0.67 8.93
CA GLY A 100 0.25 2.06 9.09
C GLY A 100 1.47 2.23 10.00
N VAL A 101 1.50 1.54 11.13
CA VAL A 101 2.67 1.52 12.04
C VAL A 101 3.89 0.90 11.34
N ILE A 102 3.72 -0.23 10.66
CA ILE A 102 4.80 -0.85 9.87
C ILE A 102 5.32 0.12 8.80
N GLY A 103 4.43 0.82 8.11
CA GLY A 103 4.76 1.82 7.11
C GLY A 103 5.58 2.96 7.70
N ILE A 104 5.16 3.54 8.83
CA ILE A 104 5.89 4.60 9.53
C ILE A 104 7.30 4.12 9.91
N ILE A 105 7.41 2.97 10.56
CA ILE A 105 8.71 2.41 10.98
C ILE A 105 9.61 2.19 9.75
N SER A 106 9.07 1.65 8.66
CA SER A 106 9.81 1.42 7.41
C SER A 106 10.37 2.74 6.84
N TRP A 107 9.55 3.79 6.81
CA TRP A 107 10.01 5.11 6.36
C TRP A 107 11.03 5.76 7.28
N MET A 108 10.90 5.60 8.61
CA MET A 108 11.91 6.06 9.56
C MET A 108 13.28 5.42 9.29
N PHE A 109 13.32 4.12 9.00
CA PHE A 109 14.55 3.43 8.61
C PHE A 109 15.08 3.93 7.26
N LEU A 110 14.22 4.08 6.25
CA LEU A 110 14.64 4.58 4.93
C LEU A 110 15.26 5.96 5.04
N PHE A 111 14.60 6.92 5.70
CA PHE A 111 15.13 8.28 5.86
C PHE A 111 16.45 8.32 6.63
N LYS A 112 16.61 7.43 7.63
CA LYS A 112 17.86 7.30 8.38
C LYS A 112 19.00 6.75 7.52
N ILE A 113 18.75 5.72 6.72
CA ILE A 113 19.77 5.07 5.87
C ILE A 113 20.22 6.00 4.75
N THR A 114 19.28 6.73 4.13
CA THR A 114 19.59 7.61 3.01
C THR A 114 20.13 8.97 3.43
N HIS A 115 20.33 9.23 4.74
CA HIS A 115 20.69 10.54 5.28
C HIS A 115 19.87 11.68 4.66
N TYR A 116 18.55 11.46 4.53
CA TYR A 116 17.69 12.24 3.65
C TYR A 116 17.76 13.75 3.95
N GLN A 117 18.35 14.53 3.03
CA GLN A 117 18.63 15.95 3.25
C GLN A 117 17.47 16.89 2.88
N THR A 118 16.44 16.40 2.17
CA THR A 118 15.36 17.28 1.69
C THR A 118 14.40 17.62 2.84
N PRO A 119 13.99 18.90 3.00
CA PRO A 119 13.07 19.31 4.06
C PRO A 119 11.69 18.63 3.90
N ILE A 120 11.45 17.59 4.69
CA ILE A 120 10.16 16.92 4.83
C ILE A 120 9.52 17.35 6.14
N ASP A 121 8.21 17.62 6.09
CA ASP A 121 7.37 17.66 7.28
C ASP A 121 7.14 16.21 7.76
N TYR A 122 8.05 15.71 8.60
CA TYR A 122 8.03 14.31 9.05
C TYR A 122 6.76 13.98 9.83
N LEU A 123 6.33 14.88 10.72
CA LEU A 123 5.11 14.66 11.51
C LEU A 123 3.88 14.59 10.61
N GLY A 124 3.71 15.57 9.72
CA GLY A 124 2.61 15.57 8.77
C GLY A 124 2.64 14.35 7.84
N PHE A 125 3.83 13.93 7.40
CA PHE A 125 4.01 12.73 6.58
C PHE A 125 3.61 11.46 7.33
N TYR A 126 4.02 11.28 8.59
CA TYR A 126 3.66 10.09 9.36
C TYR A 126 2.17 10.03 9.70
N ILE A 127 1.56 11.18 10.04
CA ILE A 127 0.12 11.26 10.30
C ILE A 127 -0.67 10.88 9.04
N GLN A 128 -0.35 11.48 7.90
CA GLN A 128 -1.10 11.18 6.67
C GLN A 128 -0.86 9.72 6.24
N LEU A 129 0.37 9.21 6.36
CA LEU A 129 0.71 7.84 5.99
C LEU A 129 -0.07 6.82 6.82
N PHE A 130 -0.30 7.09 8.10
CA PHE A 130 -1.14 6.28 8.96
C PHE A 130 -2.58 6.18 8.42
N PHE A 131 -3.20 7.33 8.11
CA PHE A 131 -4.56 7.35 7.55
C PHE A 131 -4.62 6.76 6.13
N ALA A 132 -3.57 6.92 5.33
CA ALA A 132 -3.45 6.29 4.02
C ALA A 132 -3.52 4.76 4.12
N HIS A 133 -2.88 4.17 5.14
CA HIS A 133 -2.94 2.73 5.39
C HIS A 133 -4.29 2.26 5.95
N ILE A 134 -5.02 3.10 6.70
CA ILE A 134 -6.41 2.80 7.07
C ILE A 134 -7.28 2.74 5.82
N ILE A 135 -7.16 3.72 4.91
CA ILE A 135 -7.90 3.72 3.63
C ILE A 135 -7.52 2.49 2.79
N PHE A 136 -6.23 2.18 2.70
CA PHE A 136 -5.73 0.98 2.03
C PHE A 136 -6.42 -0.28 2.57
N ALA A 137 -6.44 -0.47 3.89
CA ALA A 137 -7.00 -1.66 4.51
C ALA A 137 -8.53 -1.78 4.35
N LEU A 138 -9.25 -0.66 4.43
CA LEU A 138 -10.69 -0.61 4.17
C LEU A 138 -11.01 -1.00 2.73
N VAL A 139 -10.31 -0.41 1.75
CA VAL A 139 -10.51 -0.72 0.33
C VAL A 139 -10.09 -2.15 0.01
N ALA A 140 -8.96 -2.62 0.55
CA ALA A 140 -8.51 -3.99 0.36
C ALA A 140 -9.52 -5.01 0.90
N THR A 141 -10.07 -4.78 2.09
CA THR A 141 -11.07 -5.67 2.70
C THR A 141 -12.38 -5.67 1.90
N LEU A 142 -12.82 -4.50 1.45
CA LEU A 142 -14.02 -4.37 0.60
C LEU A 142 -13.85 -5.11 -0.73
N LEU A 143 -12.73 -4.88 -1.44
CA LEU A 143 -12.45 -5.54 -2.70
C LEU A 143 -12.28 -7.05 -2.51
N TYR A 144 -11.67 -7.50 -1.40
CA TYR A 144 -11.55 -8.91 -1.07
C TYR A 144 -12.92 -9.57 -0.89
N PHE A 145 -13.83 -8.93 -0.15
CA PHE A 145 -15.19 -9.41 0.03
C PHE A 145 -15.95 -9.52 -1.31
N ILE A 146 -15.93 -8.46 -2.12
CA ILE A 146 -16.61 -8.43 -3.43
C ILE A 146 -16.06 -9.52 -4.36
N THR A 147 -14.74 -9.61 -4.48
CA THR A 147 -14.09 -10.58 -5.38
C THR A 147 -14.29 -12.02 -4.92
N MET A 148 -14.31 -12.27 -3.61
CA MET A 148 -14.62 -13.60 -3.07
C MET A 148 -16.06 -14.02 -3.43
N LEU A 149 -17.03 -13.11 -3.26
CA LEU A 149 -18.42 -13.37 -3.66
C LEU A 149 -18.53 -13.65 -5.17
N LEU A 150 -17.85 -12.88 -6.01
CA LEU A 150 -17.84 -13.09 -7.46
C LEU A 150 -17.25 -14.44 -7.86
N VAL A 151 -16.17 -14.89 -7.20
CA VAL A 151 -15.56 -16.20 -7.46
C VAL A 151 -16.50 -17.33 -7.07
N ILE A 152 -17.20 -17.22 -5.94
CA ILE A 152 -18.19 -18.22 -5.51
C ILE A 152 -19.31 -18.34 -6.54
N ILE A 153 -19.92 -17.21 -6.92
CA ILE A 153 -20.99 -17.18 -7.93
C ILE A 153 -20.49 -17.74 -9.27
N THR A 154 -19.30 -17.34 -9.72
CA THR A 154 -18.73 -17.83 -10.98
C THR A 154 -18.56 -19.35 -10.95
N LYS A 155 -18.08 -19.89 -9.83
CA LYS A 155 -17.89 -21.34 -9.66
C LYS A 155 -19.21 -22.12 -9.59
N GLU A 156 -20.29 -21.51 -9.13
CA GLU A 156 -21.61 -22.15 -9.07
C GLU A 156 -22.37 -22.17 -10.40
N TYR A 157 -22.18 -21.15 -11.26
CA TYR A 157 -23.00 -20.97 -12.46
C TYR A 157 -22.26 -21.17 -13.80
N ILE A 158 -20.92 -21.20 -13.82
CA ILE A 158 -20.14 -21.23 -15.07
C ILE A 158 -19.25 -22.48 -15.19
N THR A 159 -18.83 -23.08 -14.08
CA THR A 159 -18.03 -24.32 -14.04
C THR A 159 -18.80 -25.47 -13.45
#